data_AF-K1TT10-F1
#
_entry.id   AF-K1TT10-F1
#
_cell.length_a   1.000
_cell.length_b   1.000
_cell.length_c   1.000
_cell.angle_alpha   90.00
_cell.angle_beta   90.00
_cell.angle_gamma   90.00
#
_symmetry.space_group_name_H-M   'P 1'
#
loop_
_entity.id
_entity.type
_entity.pdbx_description
1 polymer ?
#
loop_
_entity_poly.entity_id
_entity_poly.type
_entity_poly.pdbx_seq_one_letter_code
_entity_poly.pdbx_strand_id
1 'polypeptide(L)'
;MAYLNAFLCGGLLCAVGQILIDRTRLTPARILTGYVVAGVFLSAVGLYQPLADWGGAGATVPLTGFGHALAKGVERRWRSRAGWVSSLVVCLPQQAASPQR
;
A
#
# COMPACT_ATOMS: atom_id res chain seq x y z
N MET A 1 -6.57 21.63 1.66
CA MET A 1 -5.28 20.93 1.84
C MET A 1 -5.23 19.56 1.17
N ALA A 2 -6.34 18.80 1.07
CA ALA A 2 -6.35 17.46 0.48
C ALA A 2 -5.72 17.37 -0.94
N TYR A 3 -6.02 18.30 -1.85
CA TYR A 3 -5.43 18.31 -3.19
C TYR A 3 -3.91 18.53 -3.19
N LEU A 4 -3.39 19.38 -2.30
CA LEU A 4 -1.96 19.62 -2.16
C LEU A 4 -1.26 18.37 -1.60
N ASN A 5 -1.81 17.75 -0.55
CA ASN A 5 -1.25 16.52 0.00
C ASN A 5 -1.28 15.37 -1.02
N ALA A 6 -2.35 15.25 -1.81
CA ALA A 6 -2.44 14.26 -2.87
C ALA A 6 -1.39 14.50 -3.98
N PHE A 7 -1.21 15.75 -4.39
CA PHE A 7 -0.18 16.11 -5.35
C PHE A 7 1.23 15.81 -4.82
N LEU A 8 1.54 16.19 -3.58
CA LEU A 8 2.85 15.96 -2.97
C LEU A 8 3.12 14.47 -2.74
N CYS A 9 2.16 13.73 -2.21
CA CYS A 9 2.30 12.30 -1.94
C CYS A 9 2.47 11.50 -3.25
N GLY A 10 1.58 11.73 -4.22
CA GLY A 10 1.65 11.06 -5.52
C GLY A 10 2.86 11.49 -6.33
N GLY A 11 3.15 12.79 -6.37
CA GLY A 11 4.31 13.35 -7.05
C GLY A 11 5.63 12.80 -6.51
N LEU A 12 5.77 12.68 -5.20
CA LEU A 12 6.96 12.08 -4.57
C LEU A 12 7.09 10.59 -4.92
N LEU A 13 6.00 9.82 -4.82
CA LEU A 13 6.01 8.39 -5.18
C LEU A 13 6.38 8.16 -6.65
N CYS A 14 5.89 9.01 -7.55
CA CYS A 14 6.22 9.00 -8.98
C CYS A 14 7.67 9.41 -9.23
N ALA A 15 8.16 10.47 -8.56
CA ALA A 15 9.54 10.91 -8.68
C ALA A 15 10.53 9.83 -8.24
N VAL A 16 10.25 9.13 -7.13
CA VAL A 16 11.03 7.96 -6.71
C VAL A 16 11.03 6.88 -7.79
N GLY A 17 9.90 6.67 -8.47
CA GLY A 17 9.77 5.66 -9.52
C GLY A 17 10.59 6.01 -10.75
N GLN A 18 10.55 7.28 -11.14
CA GLN A 18 11.38 7.84 -12.22
C GLN A 18 12.87 7.69 -11.89
N ILE A 19 13.29 8.05 -10.68
CA ILE A 19 14.67 7.87 -10.23
C ILE A 19 15.10 6.40 -10.28
N LEU A 20 14.24 5.47 -9.86
CA LEU A 20 14.54 4.04 -9.93
C LEU A 20 14.70 3.57 -11.39
N ILE A 21 13.86 4.04 -12.30
CA ILE A 21 13.94 3.70 -13.73
C ILE A 21 15.22 4.27 -14.35
N ASP A 22 15.54 5.53 -14.05
CA ASP A 22 16.65 6.25 -14.69
C ASP A 22 18.02 5.86 -14.13
N ARG A 23 18.10 5.55 -12.83
CA ARG A 23 19.38 5.28 -12.15
C ARG A 23 19.71 3.79 -12.01
N THR A 24 18.75 2.89 -12.24
CA THR A 24 19.00 1.45 -12.13
C THR A 24 18.90 0.77 -13.49
N ARG A 25 19.64 -0.34 -13.66
CA ARG A 25 19.50 -1.21 -14.86
C ARG A 25 18.41 -2.28 -14.68
N LEU A 26 17.48 -2.06 -13.75
CA LEU A 26 16.38 -2.98 -13.51
C LEU A 26 15.36 -2.84 -14.63
N THR A 27 14.75 -3.95 -15.03
CA THR A 27 13.65 -3.88 -16.00
C THR A 27 12.46 -3.15 -15.35
N PRO A 28 11.67 -2.39 -16.14
CA PRO A 28 10.48 -1.71 -15.63
C PRO A 28 9.55 -2.67 -14.88
N ALA A 29 9.41 -3.90 -15.37
CA ALA A 29 8.64 -4.95 -14.72
C ALA A 29 9.06 -5.21 -13.25
N ARG A 30 10.36 -5.24 -12.94
CA ARG A 30 10.83 -5.46 -11.56
C ARG A 30 10.58 -4.27 -10.64
N ILE A 31 10.66 -3.05 -11.17
CA ILE A 31 10.39 -1.84 -10.39
C ILE A 31 8.90 -1.78 -10.04
N LEU A 32 8.04 -2.05 -11.03
CA LEU A 32 6.59 -2.07 -10.84
C LEU A 32 6.16 -3.15 -9.83
N THR A 33 6.68 -4.38 -9.94
CA THR A 33 6.39 -5.42 -8.95
C THR A 33 6.94 -5.08 -7.58
N GLY A 34 8.13 -4.49 -7.49
CA GLY A 34 8.69 -3.96 -6.24
C GLY A 34 7.79 -2.93 -5.57
N TYR A 35 7.19 -2.02 -6.35
CA TYR A 35 6.23 -1.03 -5.84
C TYR A 35 4.98 -1.68 -5.24
N VAL A 36 4.43 -2.71 -5.91
CA VAL A 36 3.27 -3.45 -5.40
C VAL A 36 3.63 -4.18 -4.10
N VAL A 37 4.77 -4.88 -4.08
CA VAL A 37 5.24 -5.61 -2.89
C VAL A 37 5.53 -4.66 -1.73
N ALA A 38 6.14 -3.50 -1.99
CA ALA A 38 6.35 -2.47 -0.98
C ALA A 38 5.01 -1.97 -0.42
N GLY A 39 4.01 -1.76 -1.27
CA GLY A 39 2.65 -1.42 -0.84
C GLY A 39 2.02 -2.46 0.09
N VAL A 40 2.14 -3.75 -0.26
CA VAL A 40 1.69 -4.86 0.60
C VAL A 40 2.45 -4.88 1.93
N PHE A 41 3.76 -4.69 1.91
CA PHE A 41 4.60 -4.71 3.10
C PHE A 41 4.29 -3.54 4.04
N LEU A 42 4.22 -2.31 3.53
CA LEU A 42 3.82 -1.14 4.32
C LEU A 42 2.40 -1.28 4.87
N SER A 43 1.51 -1.95 4.14
CA SER A 43 0.16 -2.26 4.60
C SER A 43 0.17 -3.26 5.74
N ALA A 44 0.97 -4.32 5.63
CA ALA A 44 1.14 -5.31 6.68
C ALA A 44 1.65 -4.65 7.96
N VAL A 45 2.71 -3.83 7.89
CA VAL A 45 3.26 -3.09 9.04
C VAL A 45 2.28 -2.01 9.59
N GLY A 46 1.23 -1.68 8.84
CA GLY A 46 0.21 -0.69 9.26
C GLY A 46 0.60 0.76 8.99
N LEU A 47 1.74 1.00 8.33
CA LEU A 47 2.21 2.34 7.98
C LEU A 47 1.49 2.93 6.76
N TYR A 48 0.89 2.07 5.93
CA TYR A 48 0.22 2.54 4.73
C TYR A 48 -1.11 3.25 5.01
N GLN A 49 -1.84 2.84 6.04
CA GLN A 49 -3.13 3.45 6.39
C GLN A 49 -3.03 4.94 6.74
N PRO A 50 -2.14 5.38 7.66
CA PRO A 50 -1.98 6.80 7.95
C PRO A 50 -1.44 7.59 6.74
N LEU A 51 -0.62 6.95 5.89
CA LEU A 51 -0.17 7.56 4.65
C LEU A 51 -1.33 7.77 3.67
N ALA A 52 -2.26 6.82 3.58
CA ALA A 52 -3.46 6.91 2.77
C ALA A 52 -4.44 7.97 3.30
N ASP A 53 -4.61 8.06 4.61
CA ASP A 53 -5.47 9.07 5.24
C ASP A 53 -4.95 10.49 5.03
N TRP A 54 -3.62 10.68 5.04
CA TRP A 54 -2.99 11.99 4.80
C TRP A 54 -2.88 12.34 3.31
N GLY A 55 -2.44 11.39 2.49
CA GLY A 55 -2.15 11.56 1.05
C GLY A 55 -3.34 11.34 0.12
N GLY A 56 -4.43 10.74 0.61
CA GLY A 56 -5.65 10.48 -0.16
C GLY A 56 -5.37 9.78 -1.50
N ALA A 57 -5.90 10.35 -2.58
CA ALA A 57 -5.68 9.85 -3.94
C ALA A 57 -4.19 9.75 -4.33
N GLY A 58 -3.32 10.59 -3.76
CA GLY A 58 -1.88 10.55 -4.01
C GLY A 58 -1.20 9.30 -3.46
N ALA A 59 -1.78 8.66 -2.44
CA ALA A 59 -1.31 7.38 -1.92
C ALA A 59 -2.06 6.21 -2.59
N THR A 60 -3.37 6.33 -2.82
CA THR A 60 -4.18 5.18 -3.28
C THR A 60 -4.10 4.88 -4.77
N VAL A 61 -3.77 5.87 -5.62
CA VAL A 61 -3.69 5.68 -7.09
C VAL A 61 -2.37 5.02 -7.56
N PRO A 62 -1.19 5.33 -6.99
CA PRO A 62 0.06 4.65 -7.36
C PRO A 62 0.05 3.13 -7.09
N LEU A 63 1.01 2.40 -7.68
CA LEU A 63 1.11 0.94 -7.54
C LEU A 63 1.26 0.46 -6.09
N THR A 64 1.84 1.28 -5.20
CA THR A 64 1.90 0.96 -3.77
C THR A 64 0.50 0.92 -3.15
N GLY A 65 -0.43 1.75 -3.63
CA GLY A 65 -1.83 1.81 -3.21
C GLY A 65 -2.61 0.58 -3.67
N PHE A 66 -2.32 0.11 -4.90
CA PHE A 66 -2.82 -1.18 -5.37
C PHE A 66 -2.35 -2.33 -4.46
N GLY A 67 -1.08 -2.38 -4.08
CA GLY A 67 -0.55 -3.36 -3.12
C GLY A 67 -1.27 -3.32 -1.76
N HIS A 68 -1.51 -2.12 -1.24
CA HIS A 68 -2.28 -1.93 -0.01
C HIS A 68 -3.72 -2.48 -0.11
N ALA A 69 -4.41 -2.19 -1.23
CA ALA A 69 -5.76 -2.69 -1.48
C ALA A 69 -5.82 -4.22 -1.57
N LEU A 70 -4.82 -4.85 -2.20
CA LEU A 70 -4.68 -6.31 -2.23
C LEU A 70 -4.51 -6.89 -0.82
N ALA A 71 -3.62 -6.30 -0.01
CA ALA A 71 -3.40 -6.75 1.36
C ALA A 71 -4.69 -6.69 2.19
N LYS A 72 -5.44 -5.58 2.13
CA LYS A 72 -6.75 -5.45 2.78
C LYS A 72 -7.78 -6.44 2.25
N GLY A 73 -7.78 -6.73 0.95
CA GLY A 73 -8.68 -7.71 0.33
C GLY A 73 -8.45 -9.13 0.85
N VAL A 74 -7.18 -9.53 0.91
CA VAL A 74 -6.76 -10.81 1.48
C VAL A 74 -7.13 -10.85 2.98
N GLU A 75 -6.78 -9.83 3.75
CA GLU A 75 -7.11 -9.73 5.18
C GLU A 75 -8.61 -9.94 5.44
N ARG A 76 -9.48 -9.25 4.68
CA ARG A 76 -10.94 -9.40 4.79
C ARG A 76 -11.39 -10.83 4.53
N ARG A 77 -10.82 -11.51 3.52
CA ARG A 77 -11.18 -12.87 3.15
C ARG A 77 -10.76 -13.91 4.19
N TRP A 78 -9.63 -13.70 4.85
CA TRP A 78 -9.08 -14.64 5.83
C TRP A 78 -9.61 -14.40 7.24
N ARG A 79 -10.05 -13.19 7.57
CA ARG A 79 -10.74 -12.90 8.85
C ARG A 79 -11.98 -13.78 9.07
N SER A 80 -12.67 -14.19 8.00
CA SER A 80 -13.82 -15.10 8.06
C SER A 80 -13.47 -16.57 8.28
N ARG A 81 -12.18 -16.95 8.36
CA ARG A 81 -11.71 -18.31 8.60
C ARG A 81 -10.84 -18.34 9.85
N ALA A 82 -11.33 -18.94 10.95
CA ALA A 82 -10.53 -19.17 12.14
C ALA A 82 -9.52 -20.30 11.88
N GLY A 83 -8.23 -19.99 11.83
CA GLY A 83 -7.15 -20.96 11.63
C GLY A 83 -5.78 -20.30 11.68
N TRP A 84 -4.72 -21.10 11.81
CA TRP A 84 -3.34 -20.60 11.94
C TRP A 84 -2.87 -19.74 10.76
N VAL A 85 -3.39 -20.00 9.56
CA VAL A 85 -3.15 -19.17 8.36
C VAL A 85 -3.72 -17.76 8.55
N SER A 86 -4.84 -17.63 9.25
CA SER A 86 -5.42 -16.32 9.59
C SER A 86 -4.49 -15.57 10.55
N SER A 87 -3.95 -16.21 11.59
CA SER A 87 -2.93 -15.58 12.45
C SER A 87 -1.68 -15.15 11.67
N LEU A 88 -1.19 -15.96 10.73
CA LEU A 88 -0.01 -15.60 9.92
C LEU A 88 -0.26 -14.43 8.95
N VAL A 89 -1.49 -14.31 8.42
CA VAL A 89 -1.88 -13.25 7.48
C VAL A 89 -2.35 -11.97 8.20
N VAL A 90 -2.83 -12.08 9.44
CA VAL A 90 -3.51 -11.00 10.20
C VAL A 90 -2.69 -10.49 11.40
N CYS A 91 -1.45 -10.95 11.62
CA CYS A 91 -0.69 -10.66 12.84
C CYS A 91 -0.21 -9.20 13.04
N LEU A 92 -0.78 -8.20 12.37
CA LEU A 92 -0.52 -6.78 12.65
C LEU A 92 -1.80 -6.02 12.98
N PRO A 93 -1.75 -5.08 13.95
CA PRO A 93 -2.89 -4.57 14.70
C PRO A 93 -3.65 -3.51 13.89
N GLN A 94 -4.33 -3.94 12.82
CA GLN A 94 -5.17 -3.04 12.01
C GLN A 94 -6.65 -3.31 12.25
N GLN A 95 -7.02 -3.44 13.53
CA GLN A 95 -8.38 -3.77 13.97
C GLN A 95 -9.27 -2.53 14.26
N ALA A 96 -8.79 -1.28 14.11
CA ALA A 96 -9.53 -0.14 14.65
C ALA A 96 -10.10 0.89 13.66
N ALA A 97 -9.90 0.79 12.34
CA ALA A 97 -10.20 1.93 11.45
C ALA A 97 -10.82 1.58 10.07
N SER A 98 -11.86 0.75 10.04
CA SER A 98 -12.83 0.85 8.94
C SER A 98 -14.20 0.36 9.42
N PRO A 99 -15.14 1.28 9.75
CA PRO A 99 -16.54 0.93 9.92
C PRO A 99 -17.04 0.35 8.60
N GLN A 100 -17.80 -0.73 8.67
CA GLN A 100 -18.51 -1.24 7.51
C GLN A 100 -19.35 -0.13 6.87
N ARG A 101 -19.03 0.22 5.64
CA ARG A 101 -19.96 0.79 4.67
C ARG A 101 -19.65 0.22 3.30
#